data_AF-A0A9Q3YKI7-F1
#
_entry.id   AF-A0A9Q3YKI7-F1
#
_cell.length_a   1.000
_cell.length_b   1.000
_cell.length_c   1.000
_cell.angle_alpha   90.00
_cell.angle_beta   90.00
_cell.angle_gamma   90.00
#
_symmetry.space_group_name_H-M   'P 1'
#
loop_
_entity.id
_entity.type
_entity.pdbx_description
1 polymer ?
#
loop_
_entity_poly.entity_id
_entity_poly.type
_entity_poly.pdbx_seq_one_letter_code
_entity_poly.pdbx_strand_id
1 'polypeptide(L)' 'MNDRQHALEALRDAIQNAEQFGLVRTEDGKAITGVNDSENGFVLVED' A
#
# COMPACT_ATOMS: atom_id res chain seq x y z
N MET A 1 -10.51 -14.87 -8.21
CA MET A 1 -10.22 -13.70 -7.36
C MET A 1 -11.52 -13.01 -7.05
N ASN A 2 -11.72 -12.59 -5.80
CA ASN A 2 -12.79 -11.64 -5.49
C ASN A 2 -12.31 -10.20 -5.68
N ASP A 3 -13.24 -9.25 -5.77
CA ASP A 3 -12.92 -7.83 -6.03
C ASP A 3 -11.94 -7.26 -4.99
N ARG A 4 -12.02 -7.74 -3.75
CA ARG A 4 -11.14 -7.32 -2.66
C ARG A 4 -9.69 -7.73 -2.88
N GLN A 5 -9.45 -8.97 -3.29
CA GLN A 5 -8.11 -9.46 -3.63
C GLN A 5 -7.52 -8.68 -4.80
N HIS A 6 -8.35 -8.36 -5.81
CA HIS A 6 -7.91 -7.55 -6.94
C HIS A 6 -7.51 -6.14 -6.53
N ALA A 7 -8.30 -5.51 -5.67
CA ALA A 7 -7.99 -4.18 -5.15
C ALA A 7 -6.70 -4.18 -4.29
N LEU A 8 -6.48 -5.23 -3.49
CA LEU A 8 -5.26 -5.38 -2.70
C LEU A 8 -4.01 -5.53 -3.58
N GLU A 9 -4.07 -6.35 -4.62
CA GLU A 9 -2.96 -6.53 -5.56
C GLU A 9 -2.66 -5.23 -6.31
N ALA A 10 -3.69 -4.57 -6.86
CA ALA A 10 -3.51 -3.28 -7.54
C ALA A 10 -2.88 -2.22 -6.61
N LEU A 11 -3.26 -2.20 -5.33
CA LEU A 11 -2.69 -1.28 -4.35
C LEU A 11 -1.23 -1.62 -4.02
N ARG A 12 -0.89 -2.90 -3.91
CA ARG A 12 0.51 -3.34 -3.70
C ARG A 12 1.40 -2.95 -4.87
N ASP A 13 0.93 -3.19 -6.10
CA ASP A 13 1.66 -2.84 -7.30
C ASP A 13 1.89 -1.33 -7.38
N ALA A 14 0.88 -0.52 -7.05
CA ALA A 14 1.01 0.93 -7.03
C ALA A 14 2.03 1.41 -5.98
N ILE A 15 2.00 0.85 -4.77
CA ILE A 15 2.94 1.19 -3.70
C ILE A 15 4.37 0.83 -4.11
N GLN A 16 4.62 -0.39 -4.57
CA GLN A 16 5.97 -0.83 -4.97
C GLN A 16 6.51 -0.03 -6.17
N ASN A 17 5.66 0.29 -7.15
CA ASN A 17 6.07 1.12 -8.28
C ASN A 17 6.46 2.54 -7.84
N ALA A 18 5.85 3.07 -6.79
CA ALA A 18 6.14 4.41 -6.27
C ALA A 18 7.24 4.42 -5.20
N GLU A 19 7.48 3.30 -4.52
CA GLU A 19 8.52 3.09 -3.51
C GLU A 19 9.93 3.33 -4.09
N GLN A 20 10.21 2.82 -5.30
CA GLN A 20 11.50 3.03 -5.99
C GLN A 20 11.84 4.53 -6.20
N PHE A 21 10.85 5.40 -6.15
CA PHE A 21 10.99 6.86 -6.29
C PHE A 21 10.78 7.61 -4.96
N GLY A 22 10.46 6.90 -3.87
CA GLY A 22 10.19 7.50 -2.54
C GLY A 22 8.97 8.42 -2.51
N LEU A 23 7.96 8.15 -3.34
CA LEU A 23 6.80 9.04 -3.56
C LEU A 23 5.63 8.81 -2.60
N VAL A 24 5.50 7.61 -2.04
CA VAL A 24 4.40 7.29 -1.12
C VAL A 24 4.86 7.53 0.30
N ARG A 25 4.28 8.55 0.94
CA ARG A 25 4.64 8.95 2.29
C ARG A 25 3.41 9.28 3.12
N THR A 26 3.56 9.12 4.41
CA THR A 26 2.64 9.64 5.42
C THR A 26 2.74 11.17 5.52
N GLU A 27 1.81 11.79 6.23
CA GLU A 27 1.83 13.24 6.48
C GLU A 27 3.08 13.70 7.26
N ASP A 28 3.63 12.84 8.13
CA ASP A 28 4.88 13.07 8.86
C ASP A 28 6.14 12.67 8.08
N GLY A 29 5.98 12.24 6.82
CA GLY A 29 7.09 12.03 5.87
C GLY A 29 7.72 10.65 5.89
N LYS A 30 7.18 9.69 6.65
CA LYS A 30 7.64 8.29 6.63
C LYS A 30 7.25 7.60 5.33
N ALA A 31 8.10 6.69 4.86
CA ALA A 31 7.84 5.95 3.63
C ALA A 31 6.78 4.87 3.88
N ILE A 32 5.84 4.74 2.93
CA ILE A 32 4.92 3.61 2.89
C ILE A 32 5.52 2.55 1.96
N THR A 33 5.77 1.36 2.51
CA THR A 33 6.43 0.24 1.81
C THR A 33 5.48 -0.89 1.47
N GLY A 34 4.25 -0.86 1.99
CA GLY A 34 3.30 -1.92 1.69
C GLY A 34 1.89 -1.69 2.19
N VAL A 35 1.10 -2.76 2.06
CA VAL A 35 -0.29 -2.78 2.49
C VAL A 35 -0.73 -4.19 2.90
N ASN A 36 -1.49 -4.25 3.99
CA ASN A 36 -2.10 -5.45 4.55
C ASN A 36 -3.62 -5.42 4.43
N ASP A 37 -4.22 -6.59 4.28
CA ASP A 37 -5.66 -6.77 4.35
C ASP A 37 -6.11 -6.96 5.80
N SER A 38 -7.12 -6.21 6.22
CA SER A 38 -7.70 -6.19 7.57
C SER A 38 -9.22 -6.30 7.49
N GLU A 39 -9.89 -6.66 8.59
CA GLU A 39 -11.36 -6.73 8.66
C GLU A 39 -12.03 -5.42 8.18
N ASN A 40 -11.41 -4.27 8.49
CA ASN A 40 -11.95 -2.95 8.18
C ASN A 40 -11.50 -2.35 6.84
N GLY A 41 -10.64 -3.04 6.08
CA GLY A 41 -10.09 -2.51 4.84
C GLY A 41 -8.60 -2.79 4.68
N PHE A 42 -7.91 -1.91 3.95
CA PHE A 42 -6.48 -2.02 3.70
C PHE A 42 -5.68 -1.11 4.63
N VAL A 43 -4.66 -1.65 5.28
CA VAL A 43 -3.81 -0.94 6.23
C VAL A 43 -2.43 -0.75 5.61
N LEU A 44 -2.01 0.49 5.43
CA LEU A 44 -0.69 0.84 4.89
C LEU A 44 0.40 0.54 5.92
N VAL A 45 1.56 0.10 5.44
CA VAL A 45 2.71 -0.28 6.26
C VAL A 45 3.84 0.71 6.02
N GLU A 46 4.44 1.18 7.11
CA GLU A 46 5.61 2.06 7.15
C GLU A 46 6.90 1.24 7.32
N ASP A 47 8.03 1.80 6.89
CA ASP A 47 9.39 1.30 7.23
C ASP A 47 9.89 1.86 8.58
#